data_AF-A0A2M7ZZ05-F1
#
_entry.id   AF-A0A2M7ZZ05-F1
#
_cell.length_a   1.000
_cell.length_b   1.000
_cell.length_c   1.000
_cell.angle_alpha   90.00
_cell.angle_beta   90.00
_cell.angle_gamma   90.00
#
_symmetry.space_group_name_H-M   'P 1'
#
loop_
_entity.id
_entity.type
_entity.pdbx_description
1 polymer ?
#
loop_
_entity_poly.entity_id
_entity_poly.type
_entity_poly.pdbx_seq_one_letter_code
_entity_poly.pdbx_strand_id
1 'polypeptide(L)' 'MKNIDKQFVSEIDKKMAEFDATHAKSVSQQAEINKYQKINHLRDVSTTSDNTKDDLWD' A
#
# COMPACT_ATOMS: atom_id res chain seq x y z
N MET A 1 -32.35 16.51 -6.28
CA MET A 1 -31.87 15.13 -6.08
C MET A 1 -31.48 14.97 -4.62
N LYS A 2 -32.12 14.05 -3.87
CA LYS A 2 -31.61 13.69 -2.53
C LYS A 2 -30.28 12.96 -2.73
N ASN A 3 -29.22 13.42 -2.06
CA ASN A 3 -27.97 12.68 -1.94
C ASN A 3 -28.25 11.44 -1.11
N ILE A 4 -28.59 10.35 -1.79
CA ILE A 4 -28.65 9.03 -1.18
C ILE A 4 -27.20 8.60 -1.05
N ASP A 5 -26.76 8.36 0.18
CA ASP A 5 -25.46 7.78 0.43
C ASP A 5 -25.45 6.36 -0.16
N LYS A 6 -24.79 6.20 -1.32
CA LYS A 6 -24.82 4.94 -2.07
C LYS A 6 -23.96 3.86 -1.42
N GLN A 7 -23.16 4.24 -0.44
CA GLN A 7 -22.19 3.38 0.21
C GLN A 7 -22.48 3.42 1.71
N PHE A 8 -23.32 2.49 2.17
CA PHE A 8 -23.50 2.32 3.60
C PHE A 8 -22.16 1.88 4.23
N VAL A 9 -21.65 2.69 5.15
CA VAL A 9 -20.49 2.37 5.99
C VAL A 9 -21.00 2.17 7.40
N SER A 10 -20.73 1.02 8.01
CA SER A 10 -21.21 0.73 9.36
C SER A 10 -20.56 1.66 10.38
N GLU A 11 -21.24 1.93 11.50
CA GLU A 11 -20.65 2.72 12.58
C GLU A 11 -19.38 2.07 13.16
N ILE A 12 -19.27 0.73 13.10
CA ILE A 12 -18.08 -0.01 13.51
C ILE A 12 -16.91 0.34 12.59
N ASP A 13 -17.11 0.33 11.28
CA ASP A 13 -16.07 0.67 10.30
C ASP A 13 -15.57 2.10 10.48
N LYS A 14 -16.49 3.04 10.76
CA LYS A 14 -16.14 4.43 11.08
C LYS A 14 -15.26 4.51 12.32
N LYS A 15 -15.60 3.76 13.37
CA LYS A 15 -14.84 3.74 14.63
C LYS A 15 -13.49 3.07 14.48
N MET A 16 -13.39 2.01 13.69
CA MET A 16 -12.10 1.37 13.36
C MET A 16 -11.20 2.33 12.58
N ALA A 17 -11.75 3.04 11.58
CA ALA A 17 -10.99 4.05 10.83
C ALA A 17 -10.51 5.22 11.71
N GLU A 18 -11.37 5.71 12.62
CA GLU A 18 -11.02 6.74 13.60
C GLU A 18 -9.90 6.26 14.54
N PHE A 19 -9.99 5.03 15.04
CA PHE A 19 -8.96 4.42 15.88
C PHE A 19 -7.63 4.33 15.14
N ASP A 20 -7.65 3.81 13.91
CA ASP A 20 -6.45 3.65 13.09
C ASP A 20 -5.74 4.97 12.76
N ALA A 21 -6.49 6.07 12.66
CA ALA A 21 -5.96 7.41 12.37
C ALA A 21 -5.41 8.13 13.61
N THR A 22 -5.97 7.84 14.78
CA THR A 22 -5.62 8.55 16.03
C THR A 22 -4.55 7.83 16.86
N HIS A 23 -4.32 6.54 16.61
CA HIS A 23 -3.37 5.73 17.35
C HIS A 23 -2.12 5.46 16.52
N ALA A 24 -0.95 5.68 17.13
CA ALA A 24 0.32 5.35 16.49
C ALA A 24 0.42 3.84 16.21
N LYS A 25 0.95 3.49 15.04
CA LYS A 25 1.24 2.09 14.72
C LYS A 25 2.29 1.54 15.67
N SER A 26 2.14 0.29 16.08
CA SER A 26 3.16 -0.41 16.85
C SER A 26 4.43 -0.57 16.01
N VAL A 27 5.56 -0.85 16.69
CA VAL A 27 6.84 -1.09 16.00
C VAL A 27 6.73 -2.25 15.01
N SER A 28 6.03 -3.33 15.36
CA SER A 28 5.82 -4.48 14.46
C SER A 28 4.92 -4.14 13.27
N GLN A 29 3.86 -3.36 13.48
CA GLN A 29 2.99 -2.88 12.40
C GLN A 29 3.76 -1.99 11.43
N GLN A 30 4.58 -1.07 11.95
CA GLN A 30 5.39 -0.19 11.11
C GLN A 30 6.45 -0.97 10.31
N ALA A 31 7.07 -1.98 10.93
CA ALA A 31 8.03 -2.86 10.23
C ALA A 31 7.37 -3.59 9.05
N GLU A 32 6.14 -4.09 9.22
CA GLU A 32 5.41 -4.78 8.15
C GLU A 32 5.01 -3.82 7.03
N ILE A 33 4.57 -2.60 7.36
CA ILE A 33 4.29 -1.54 6.38
C ILE A 33 5.54 -1.25 5.53
N ASN A 34 6.68 -1.04 6.18
CA ASN A 34 7.94 -0.73 5.49
C ASN A 34 8.39 -1.87 4.56
N LYS A 35 8.22 -3.12 5.00
CA LYS A 35 8.51 -4.32 4.21
C LYS A 35 7.67 -4.35 2.93
N TYR A 36 6.36 -4.16 3.03
CA TYR A 36 5.49 -4.18 1.84
C TYR A 36 5.70 -2.96 0.93
N GLN A 37 5.99 -1.78 1.48
CA GLN A 37 6.37 -0.62 0.68
C GLN A 37 7.62 -0.93 -0.17
N LYS A 38 8.63 -1.58 0.40
CA LYS A 38 9.83 -2.00 -0.34
C LYS A 38 9.50 -3.02 -1.43
N ILE A 39 8.70 -4.04 -1.12
CA ILE A 39 8.32 -5.08 -2.10
C ILE A 39 7.56 -4.45 -3.27
N ASN A 40 6.58 -3.60 -2.99
CA ASN A 40 5.78 -2.94 -4.02
C ASN A 40 6.64 -2.01 -4.86
N HIS A 41 7.56 -1.26 -4.25
CA HIS A 41 8.51 -0.43 -4.97
C HIS A 41 9.38 -1.24 -5.93
N LEU A 42 9.94 -2.37 -5.47
CA LEU A 42 10.76 -3.25 -6.32
C LEU A 42 9.98 -3.93 -7.45
N ARG A 43 8.68 -4.18 -7.23
CA ARG A 43 7.79 -4.73 -8.26
C ARG A 43 7.43 -3.66 -9.31
N ASP A 44 7.10 -2.47 -8.85
CA ASP A 44 6.52 -1.41 -9.70
C ASP A 44 7.60 -0.60 -10.42
N VAL A 45 8.80 -0.49 -9.83
CA VAL A 45 9.97 0.08 -10.48
C VAL A 45 10.69 -1.04 -11.21
N SER A 46 10.37 -1.21 -12.49
CA SER A 46 11.25 -1.96 -13.39
C SER A 46 12.61 -1.28 -13.37
N THR A 47 13.65 -1.98 -12.94
CA THR A 47 15.01 -1.56 -13.23
C THR A 47 15.21 -1.71 -14.74
N THR A 48 14.80 -0.72 -15.53
CA THR A 48 15.34 -0.51 -16.87
C THR A 48 16.81 -0.14 -16.69
N SER A 49 17.66 -1.13 -16.38
CA SER A 49 19.03 -1.10 -16.86
C SER A 49 18.97 -1.45 -18.33
N ASP A 50 18.45 -0.50 -19.11
CA ASP A 50 18.80 -0.48 -20.52
C ASP A 50 20.26 -0.01 -20.58
N ASN A 51 21.07 -0.74 -21.34
CA ASN A 51 22.51 -0.61 -21.56
C ASN A 51 23.37 -1.28 -20.43
N THR A 52 24.05 -2.41 -20.63
CA THR A 52 24.75 -2.90 -21.83
C THR A 52 25.03 -4.40 -21.75
N LYS A 53 24.80 -5.10 -22.86
CA LYS A 53 25.53 -6.28 -23.38
C LYS A 53 25.67 -7.48 -22.43
N ASP A 54 24.82 -8.49 -22.64
CA ASP A 54 25.30 -9.75 -23.23
C ASP A 54 24.09 -10.53 -23.71
N ASP A 55 24.16 -11.02 -24.94
CA ASP A 55 23.32 -12.10 -25.41
C ASP A 55 23.54 -13.29 -24.48
N LEU A 56 22.64 -13.51 -23.52
CA LEU A 56 22.66 -14.73 -22.72
C LEU A 56 22.23 -15.96 -23.55
N TRP A 57 21.86 -15.75 -24.82
CA TRP A 57 21.30 -16.75 -25.71
C TRP A 57 21.92 -16.77 -27.12
N ASP A 58 23.07 -16.12 -27.34
CA ASP A 58 23.94 -16.41 -28.50
C ASP A 58 25.01 -17.45 -28.13
#